data_AF-N1JCX2-F1
#
_entry.id   AF-N1JCX2-F1
#
_cell.length_a   1.000
_cell.length_b   1.000
_cell.length_c   1.000
_cell.angle_alpha   90.00
_cell.angle_beta   90.00
_cell.angle_gamma   90.00
#
_symmetry.space_group_name_H-M   'P 1'
#
loop_
_entity.id
_entity.type
_entity.pdbx_description
1 polymer ?
#
loop_
_entity_poly.entity_id
_entity_poly.type
_entity_poly.pdbx_seq_one_letter_code
_entity_poly.pdbx_strand_id
1 'polypeptide(L)'
;MRSAKSLLLLACILAGVNAQVRTYQAQQGADCDGSVYTVGMINEVIDSYCVDLVNQKALGNVDHLYRYNMAVNSAISHYYLPLPYVDIYGRVLEDATPLHFAAVQGDCQFQHVAKFKFGPPQDLVVTLANREVCDPYYR
;
A
#
# COMPACT_ATOMS: atom_id res chain seq x y z
N MET A 1 -43.50 -38.94 -13.69
CA MET A 1 -42.91 -37.66 -14.16
C MET A 1 -43.24 -36.57 -13.15
N ARG A 2 -42.27 -36.17 -12.33
CA ARG A 2 -42.32 -34.94 -11.53
C ARG A 2 -40.95 -34.27 -11.69
N SER A 3 -40.94 -33.15 -12.40
CA SER A 3 -39.73 -32.38 -12.72
C SER A 3 -39.39 -31.49 -11.53
N ALA A 4 -38.31 -31.82 -10.83
CA ALA A 4 -37.67 -30.92 -9.89
C ALA A 4 -36.58 -30.15 -10.63
N LYS A 5 -36.96 -29.02 -11.23
CA LYS A 5 -36.02 -28.00 -11.74
C LYS A 5 -36.25 -26.70 -10.99
N SER A 6 -36.08 -26.73 -9.68
CA SER A 6 -35.71 -25.51 -8.94
C SER A 6 -34.21 -25.40 -9.04
N LEU A 7 -33.76 -24.67 -10.07
CA LEU A 7 -32.40 -24.18 -10.18
C LEU A 7 -32.07 -23.38 -8.92
N LEU A 8 -31.24 -23.97 -8.07
CA LEU A 8 -30.54 -23.29 -7.00
C LEU A 8 -29.69 -22.18 -7.63
N LEU A 9 -30.21 -20.96 -7.58
CA LEU A 9 -29.43 -19.73 -7.64
C LEU A 9 -28.60 -19.62 -6.36
N LEU A 10 -27.51 -20.39 -6.28
CA LEU A 10 -26.35 -20.02 -5.49
C LEU A 10 -25.21 -19.79 -6.47
N ALA A 11 -25.20 -18.60 -7.06
CA ALA A 11 -23.97 -18.07 -7.62
C ALA A 11 -23.00 -17.95 -6.45
N CYS A 12 -22.06 -18.88 -6.41
CA CYS A 12 -20.99 -18.95 -5.43
C CYS A 12 -20.41 -17.56 -5.19
N ILE A 13 -20.34 -17.22 -3.91
CA ILE A 13 -19.52 -16.18 -3.32
C ILE A 13 -18.06 -16.45 -3.77
N LEU A 14 -17.70 -16.00 -4.96
CA LEU A 14 -16.39 -16.14 -5.58
C LEU A 14 -15.90 -14.78 -6.06
N ALA A 15 -15.94 -13.82 -5.15
CA ALA A 15 -14.95 -12.78 -5.09
C ALA A 15 -14.64 -12.52 -3.61
N GLY A 16 -14.36 -13.59 -2.88
CA GLY A 16 -13.39 -13.51 -1.79
C GLY A 16 -12.06 -13.14 -2.43
N VAL A 17 -11.90 -11.86 -2.76
CA VAL A 17 -10.60 -11.25 -2.98
C VAL A 17 -9.87 -11.48 -1.66
N ASN A 18 -9.13 -12.58 -1.60
CA ASN A 18 -7.99 -12.71 -0.72
C ASN A 18 -7.08 -11.56 -1.11
N ALA A 19 -7.33 -10.39 -0.54
CA ALA A 19 -6.31 -9.35 -0.48
C ALA A 19 -5.29 -9.85 0.53
N GLN A 20 -4.54 -10.85 0.10
CA GLN A 20 -3.30 -11.20 0.72
C GLN A 20 -2.46 -9.93 0.60
N VAL A 21 -2.24 -9.27 1.73
CA VAL A 21 -1.27 -8.20 1.79
C VAL A 21 0.05 -8.87 1.48
N ARG A 22 0.54 -8.65 0.26
CA ARG A 22 1.91 -9.01 -0.09
C ARG A 22 2.80 -8.12 0.75
N THR A 23 3.36 -8.68 1.80
CA THR A 23 4.41 -8.05 2.60
C THR A 23 5.73 -8.30 1.89
N TYR A 24 6.39 -7.24 1.43
CA TYR A 24 7.72 -7.30 0.85
C TYR A 24 8.77 -7.34 1.96
N GLN A 25 9.92 -7.93 1.65
CA GLN A 25 11.09 -7.72 2.50
C GLN A 25 11.69 -6.35 2.16
N ALA A 26 12.16 -5.62 3.18
CA ALA A 26 12.73 -4.26 3.03
C ALA A 26 13.93 -4.17 2.06
N GLN A 27 14.48 -5.31 1.63
CA GLN A 27 15.58 -5.40 0.67
C GLN A 27 15.12 -5.35 -0.80
N GLN A 28 13.82 -5.29 -1.06
CA GLN A 28 13.23 -5.30 -2.39
C GLN A 28 12.77 -3.88 -2.74
N GLY A 29 13.12 -3.42 -3.95
CA GLY A 29 12.50 -2.22 -4.52
C GLY A 29 11.06 -2.48 -4.93
N ALA A 30 10.43 -1.54 -5.63
CA ALA A 30 9.09 -1.71 -6.18
C ALA A 30 8.98 -1.20 -7.62
N ASP A 31 8.18 -1.88 -8.44
CA ASP A 31 7.72 -1.41 -9.74
C ASP A 31 6.22 -1.10 -9.67
N CYS A 32 5.86 0.17 -9.82
CA CYS A 32 4.49 0.66 -9.87
C CYS A 32 4.21 1.28 -11.24
N ASP A 33 3.54 0.55 -12.14
CA ASP A 33 3.18 1.02 -13.48
C ASP A 33 4.36 1.63 -14.26
N GLY A 34 5.55 1.00 -14.17
CA GLY A 34 6.77 1.47 -14.82
C GLY A 34 7.54 2.53 -14.04
N SER A 35 7.05 2.97 -12.88
CA SER A 35 7.84 3.74 -11.91
C SER A 35 8.63 2.79 -11.03
N VAL A 36 9.96 2.82 -11.14
CA VAL A 36 10.85 1.93 -10.38
C VAL A 36 11.42 2.66 -9.16
N TYR A 37 11.09 2.12 -7.98
CA TYR A 37 11.56 2.60 -6.68
C TYR A 37 12.67 1.68 -6.18
N THR A 38 13.86 2.24 -5.95
CA THR A 38 14.93 1.50 -5.28
C THR A 38 14.72 1.47 -3.77
N VAL A 39 15.35 0.51 -3.09
CA VAL A 39 15.35 0.43 -1.62
C VAL A 39 15.84 1.73 -0.98
N GLY A 40 16.87 2.36 -1.57
CA GLY A 40 17.39 3.65 -1.10
C GLY A 40 16.32 4.75 -1.11
N MET A 41 15.58 4.88 -2.22
CA MET A 41 14.51 5.88 -2.35
C MET A 41 13.35 5.63 -1.38
N ILE A 42 12.98 4.36 -1.19
CA ILE A 42 11.93 4.00 -0.22
C ILE A 42 12.38 4.36 1.19
N ASN A 43 13.62 4.03 1.56
CA ASN A 43 14.17 4.34 2.88
C ASN A 43 14.31 5.84 3.11
N GLU A 44 14.73 6.62 2.12
CA GLU A 44 14.81 8.08 2.21
C GLU A 44 13.44 8.70 2.54
N VAL A 45 12.36 8.22 1.89
CA VAL A 45 11.01 8.67 2.22
C VAL A 45 10.62 8.24 3.62
N ILE A 46 10.83 6.97 4.00
CA ILE A 46 10.49 6.49 5.35
C ILE A 46 11.21 7.32 6.42
N ASP A 47 12.53 7.51 6.28
CA ASP A 47 13.35 8.27 7.23
C ASP A 47 12.92 9.74 7.32
N SER A 48 12.32 10.32 6.27
CA SER A 48 11.77 11.69 6.34
C SER A 48 10.52 11.82 7.23
N TYR A 49 9.77 10.73 7.44
CA TYR A 49 8.58 10.69 8.29
C TYR A 49 8.81 10.00 9.63
N CYS A 50 9.96 9.36 9.83
CA CYS A 50 10.26 8.58 11.01
C CYS A 50 11.19 9.33 11.96
N VAL A 51 10.81 9.40 13.23
CA VAL A 51 11.60 10.01 14.29
C VAL A 51 12.18 8.93 15.20
N ASP A 52 13.43 9.13 15.59
CA ASP A 52 14.09 8.29 16.58
C ASP A 52 13.68 8.76 17.99
N LEU A 53 12.90 7.93 18.68
CA LEU A 53 12.69 8.00 20.11
C LEU A 53 13.73 7.12 20.81
N VAL A 54 13.89 7.28 22.13
CA VAL A 54 14.85 6.50 22.92
C VAL A 54 14.60 5.00 22.71
N ASN A 55 15.47 4.37 21.90
CA ASN A 55 15.43 2.95 21.50
C ASN A 55 14.27 2.51 20.59
N GLN A 56 13.56 3.44 19.93
CA GLN A 56 12.46 3.09 19.04
C GLN A 56 12.27 4.11 17.90
N LYS A 57 12.11 3.65 16.65
CA LYS A 57 11.60 4.50 15.56
C LYS A 57 10.09 4.57 15.63
N ALA A 58 9.54 5.76 15.42
CA ALA A 58 8.11 5.99 15.35
C ALA A 58 7.78 6.99 14.23
N LEU A 59 6.59 6.92 13.67
CA LEU A 59 6.12 7.96 12.73
C LEU A 59 5.95 9.30 13.45
N GLY A 60 6.65 10.32 12.96
CA GLY A 60 6.44 11.71 13.32
C GLY A 60 5.36 12.34 12.44
N ASN A 61 4.45 13.10 13.04
CA ASN A 61 3.38 13.85 12.36
C ASN A 61 2.55 13.01 11.36
N VAL A 62 1.53 12.33 11.89
CA VAL A 62 0.62 11.48 11.10
C VAL A 62 -0.63 12.20 10.58
N ASP A 63 -0.82 13.48 10.92
CA ASP A 63 -2.08 14.20 10.68
C ASP A 63 -2.39 14.39 9.20
N HIS A 64 -1.35 14.34 8.35
CA HIS A 64 -1.46 14.44 6.89
C HIS A 64 -1.28 13.10 6.18
N LEU A 65 -1.10 12.00 6.92
CA LEU A 65 -0.88 10.67 6.37
C LEU A 65 -2.18 9.87 6.26
N TYR A 66 -2.29 9.05 5.22
CA TYR A 66 -3.43 8.17 5.04
C TYR A 66 -3.26 6.90 5.85
N ARG A 67 -4.30 6.51 6.60
CA ARG A 67 -4.29 5.30 7.44
C ARG A 67 -5.22 4.22 6.91
N TYR A 68 -4.71 3.00 6.85
CA TYR A 68 -5.48 1.79 6.56
C TYR A 68 -5.53 0.86 7.76
N ASN A 69 -6.73 0.44 8.17
CA ASN A 69 -6.90 -0.60 9.16
C ASN A 69 -7.31 -1.90 8.48
N MET A 70 -6.51 -2.96 8.64
CA MET A 70 -6.93 -4.29 8.21
C MET A 70 -7.93 -4.89 9.20
N ALA A 71 -9.17 -5.09 8.76
CA ALA A 71 -10.23 -5.68 9.60
C ALA A 71 -9.99 -7.16 9.95
N VAL A 72 -9.10 -7.87 9.25
CA VAL A 72 -9.01 -9.34 9.29
C VAL A 72 -7.84 -9.85 10.15
N ASN A 73 -6.75 -9.08 10.27
CA ASN A 73 -5.56 -9.43 11.05
C ASN A 73 -5.26 -8.30 12.05
N SER A 74 -5.85 -8.41 13.24
CA SER A 74 -5.34 -7.77 14.46
C SER A 74 -5.34 -6.23 14.54
N ALA A 75 -6.09 -5.51 13.71
CA ALA A 75 -6.08 -4.04 13.69
C ALA A 75 -4.68 -3.43 13.43
N ILE A 76 -3.85 -4.08 12.61
CA ILE A 76 -2.57 -3.51 12.18
C ILE A 76 -2.85 -2.30 11.26
N SER A 77 -2.59 -1.11 11.80
CA SER A 77 -2.70 0.16 11.08
C SER A 77 -1.48 0.33 10.17
N HIS A 78 -1.71 0.51 8.89
CA HIS A 78 -0.69 0.91 7.93
C HIS A 78 -0.84 2.40 7.63
N TYR A 79 0.28 3.11 7.59
CA TYR A 79 0.37 4.49 7.13
C TYR A 79 0.97 4.51 5.74
N TYR A 80 0.44 5.36 4.88
CA TYR A 80 0.86 5.48 3.50
C TYR A 80 1.61 6.79 3.30
N LEU A 81 2.94 6.67 3.13
CA LEU A 81 3.85 7.78 2.92
C LEU A 81 3.96 8.06 1.42
N PRO A 82 3.74 9.30 0.96
CA PRO A 82 3.76 9.60 -0.47
C PRO A 82 5.16 9.37 -1.05
N LEU A 83 5.23 8.58 -2.12
CA LEU A 83 6.43 8.46 -2.92
C LEU A 83 6.37 9.46 -4.09
N PRO A 84 7.48 10.10 -4.45
CA PRO A 84 7.52 10.91 -5.66
C PRO A 84 7.20 10.05 -6.88
N TYR A 85 6.67 10.66 -7.95
CA TYR A 85 6.59 9.97 -9.22
C TYR A 85 8.00 9.86 -9.82
N VAL A 86 8.34 8.70 -10.36
CA VAL A 86 9.67 8.41 -10.86
C VAL A 86 9.55 7.83 -12.26
N ASP A 87 10.33 8.33 -13.22
CA ASP A 87 10.37 7.74 -14.56
C ASP A 87 11.14 6.40 -14.59
N ILE A 88 11.15 5.74 -15.75
CA ILE A 88 11.86 4.47 -15.97
C ILE A 88 13.38 4.56 -15.73
N TYR A 89 13.94 5.77 -15.63
CA TYR A 89 15.35 6.03 -15.38
C TYR A 89 15.64 6.39 -13.92
N GLY A 90 14.64 6.37 -13.04
CA GLY A 90 14.83 6.72 -11.63
C GLY A 90 14.78 8.23 -11.36
N ARG A 91 14.32 9.06 -12.31
CA ARG A 91 14.26 10.51 -12.14
C ARG A 91 12.93 10.94 -11.56
N VAL A 92 12.98 11.76 -10.51
CA VAL A 92 11.80 12.37 -9.90
C VAL A 92 11.14 13.32 -10.90
N LEU A 93 9.86 13.10 -11.17
CA LEU A 93 9.03 14.05 -11.93
C LEU A 93 8.33 14.96 -10.94
N GLU A 94 8.76 16.22 -10.88
CA GLU A 94 8.14 17.27 -10.08
C GLU A 94 6.70 17.52 -10.59
N ASP A 95 5.78 17.87 -9.68
CA ASP A 95 4.36 18.20 -9.94
C ASP A 95 3.35 17.07 -10.21
N ALA A 96 3.77 15.80 -10.20
CA ALA A 96 2.81 14.69 -10.22
C ALA A 96 2.15 14.52 -8.84
N THR A 97 0.82 14.52 -8.77
CA THR A 97 0.12 14.08 -7.55
C THR A 97 0.54 12.66 -7.23
N PRO A 98 1.11 12.37 -6.05
CA PRO A 98 1.61 11.05 -5.74
C PRO A 98 0.44 10.08 -5.68
N LEU A 99 0.41 9.14 -6.62
CA LEU A 99 -0.49 7.99 -6.60
C LEU A 99 0.19 6.78 -5.95
N HIS A 100 1.50 6.83 -5.74
CA HIS A 100 2.31 5.76 -5.18
C HIS A 100 2.70 6.10 -3.74
N PHE A 101 2.69 5.08 -2.88
CA PHE A 101 2.89 5.24 -1.45
C PHE A 101 3.66 4.07 -0.87
N ALA A 102 4.61 4.37 0.02
CA ALA A 102 5.20 3.36 0.89
C ALA A 102 4.28 3.10 2.08
N ALA A 103 3.85 1.85 2.23
CA ALA A 103 3.06 1.39 3.36
C ALA A 103 4.00 0.98 4.50
N VAL A 104 3.83 1.60 5.66
CA VAL A 104 4.62 1.35 6.87
C VAL A 104 3.71 1.12 8.08
N GLN A 105 4.22 0.43 9.09
CA GLN A 105 3.58 0.36 10.41
C GLN A 105 3.95 1.59 11.26
N GLY A 106 3.30 1.75 12.42
CA GLY A 106 3.54 2.88 13.33
C GLY A 106 4.97 2.98 13.89
N ASP A 107 5.70 1.86 13.89
CA ASP A 107 7.11 1.72 14.26
C ASP A 107 8.06 1.84 13.05
N CYS A 108 7.56 2.36 11.93
CA CYS A 108 8.31 2.55 10.69
C CYS A 108 8.77 1.27 9.99
N GLN A 109 8.20 0.11 10.33
CA GLN A 109 8.46 -1.11 9.56
C GLN A 109 7.79 -1.05 8.19
N PHE A 110 8.62 -1.00 7.14
CA PHE A 110 8.18 -1.12 5.76
C PHE A 110 7.40 -2.42 5.52
N GLN A 111 6.31 -2.32 4.77
CA GLN A 111 5.47 -3.45 4.40
C GLN A 111 5.42 -3.65 2.89
N HIS A 112 5.07 -2.62 2.14
CA HIS A 112 4.99 -2.68 0.68
C HIS A 112 4.90 -1.29 0.04
N VAL A 113 4.97 -1.25 -1.29
CA VAL A 113 4.54 -0.07 -2.05
C VAL A 113 3.17 -0.32 -2.64
N ALA A 114 2.31 0.69 -2.60
CA ALA A 114 0.97 0.64 -3.15
C ALA A 114 0.68 1.83 -4.05
N LYS A 115 -0.16 1.59 -5.05
CA LYS A 115 -0.80 2.62 -5.86
C LYS A 115 -2.25 2.82 -5.44
N PHE A 116 -2.71 4.06 -5.37
CA PHE A 116 -4.13 4.39 -5.24
C PHE A 116 -4.73 4.76 -6.60
N LYS A 117 -5.93 4.23 -6.90
CA LYS A 117 -6.60 4.40 -8.20
C LYS A 117 -7.22 5.79 -8.39
N PHE A 118 -7.64 6.38 -7.29
CA PHE A 118 -8.15 7.75 -7.21
C PHE A 118 -7.32 8.38 -6.10
N GLY A 119 -6.80 9.59 -6.34
CA GLY A 119 -5.98 10.32 -5.35
C GLY A 119 -6.60 10.21 -3.97
N PRO A 120 -5.78 10.08 -2.92
CA PRO A 120 -6.23 9.61 -1.63
C PRO A 120 -7.40 10.48 -1.15
N PRO A 121 -8.59 9.88 -0.97
CA PRO A 121 -9.78 10.67 -0.72
C PRO A 121 -9.64 11.45 0.59
N GLN A 122 -10.09 12.71 0.57
CA GLN A 122 -10.15 13.56 1.76
C GLN A 122 -10.95 12.78 2.82
N ASP A 123 -10.32 12.54 3.97
CA ASP A 123 -10.86 11.86 5.15
C ASP A 123 -10.92 10.30 5.18
N LEU A 124 -10.20 9.57 4.31
CA LEU A 124 -10.56 8.17 4.05
C LEU A 124 -9.76 7.05 4.74
N VAL A 125 -10.55 6.13 5.29
CA VAL A 125 -10.27 4.70 5.39
C VAL A 125 -9.86 4.17 4.01
N VAL A 126 -8.59 3.80 3.84
CA VAL A 126 -8.16 3.02 2.67
C VAL A 126 -8.95 1.70 2.67
N THR A 127 -9.26 1.14 1.52
CA THR A 127 -9.93 -0.16 1.42
C THR A 127 -9.19 -1.03 0.42
N LEU A 128 -9.49 -2.31 0.40
CA LEU A 128 -8.93 -3.21 -0.62
C LEU A 128 -9.36 -2.83 -2.05
N ALA A 129 -10.46 -2.09 -2.21
CA ALA A 129 -11.00 -1.73 -3.51
C ALA A 129 -10.30 -0.52 -4.16
N ASN A 130 -9.69 0.37 -3.36
CA ASN A 130 -9.08 1.60 -3.86
C ASN A 130 -7.54 1.57 -3.88
N ARG A 131 -6.94 0.43 -3.52
CA ARG A 131 -5.50 0.20 -3.47
C ARG A 131 -5.08 -0.96 -4.36
N GLU A 132 -3.94 -0.82 -5.01
CA GLU A 132 -3.23 -1.87 -5.72
C GLU A 132 -1.82 -1.99 -5.14
N VAL A 133 -1.35 -3.21 -4.87
CA VAL A 133 0.00 -3.42 -4.35
C VAL A 133 0.94 -3.57 -5.54
N CYS A 134 1.98 -2.75 -5.58
CA CYS A 134 2.98 -2.75 -6.66
C CYS A 134 3.85 -4.00 -6.62
N ASP A 135 4.45 -4.41 -7.73
CA ASP A 135 5.27 -5.62 -7.78
C ASP A 135 6.68 -5.41 -7.17
N PRO A 136 7.30 -6.45 -6.60
CA PRO A 136 8.64 -6.36 -6.07
C PRO A 136 9.66 -6.20 -7.21
N TYR A 137 10.57 -5.25 -7.06
CA TYR A 137 11.68 -5.02 -8.00
C TYR A 137 13.00 -5.47 -7.40
N TYR A 138 13.75 -6.28 -8.15
CA TYR A 138 15.07 -6.76 -7.78
C TYR A 138 16.09 -6.09 -8.69
N ARG A 139 17.02 -5.34 -8.10
CA ARG A 139 18.12 -4.71 -8.82
C ARG A 139 19.40 -5.50 -8.63
#